data_AF-A0A4Y9RWY0-F1
#
_entry.id   AF-A0A4Y9RWY0-F1
#
_cell.length_a   1.000
_cell.length_b   1.000
_cell.length_c   1.000
_cell.angle_alpha   90.00
_cell.angle_beta   90.00
_cell.angle_gamma   90.00
#
_symmetry.space_group_name_H-M   'P 1'
#
loop_
_entity.id
_entity.type
_entity.pdbx_description
1 polymer ?
#
loop_
_entity_poly.entity_id
_entity_poly.type
_entity_poly.pdbx_seq_one_letter_code
_entity_poly.pdbx_strand_id
1 'polypeptide(L)'
;MREAIKRAARTLPTLSEVPRIGMPGAAALRARAEQGLPFIITGVVDRWPLLALTPQVLGDRFANLPVRARVGDYVNTAFAPDRAMQDMSMAEYLELVSAGSPGLPPYLGNLELRALNQLCHWPAFFDKLGPPRFWLGPAGTVTPLHCDYDDNIFAQVWGSKRIFLAPPHHDEFLYTRAASALLYGSPFDPEAPDYERFPLAREAALVEVIVNPGELLYVPAGWYHQVRALTFSLSSNRWARGVPFALRGTAP
;
A
#
# COMPACT_ATOMS: atom_id res chain seq x y z
N MET A 1 -5.86 -11.53 -17.38
CA MET A 1 -4.80 -11.20 -16.41
C MET A 1 -5.11 -11.73 -15.01
N ARG A 2 -6.18 -11.27 -14.33
CA ARG A 2 -6.58 -11.75 -12.99
C ARG A 2 -6.55 -13.28 -12.83
N GLU A 3 -7.26 -14.01 -13.68
CA GLU A 3 -7.29 -15.49 -13.59
C GLU A 3 -5.93 -16.14 -13.85
N ALA A 4 -5.06 -15.53 -14.66
CA ALA A 4 -3.69 -16.00 -14.85
C ALA A 4 -2.86 -15.80 -13.57
N ILE A 5 -2.98 -14.65 -12.91
CA ILE A 5 -2.33 -14.37 -11.62
C ILE A 5 -2.81 -15.35 -10.55
N LYS A 6 -4.14 -15.56 -10.45
CA LYS A 6 -4.71 -16.54 -9.51
C LYS A 6 -4.19 -17.95 -9.77
N ARG A 7 -4.09 -18.36 -11.04
CA ARG A 7 -3.56 -19.67 -11.43
C ARG A 7 -2.09 -19.83 -11.06
N ALA A 8 -1.25 -18.84 -11.41
CA ALA A 8 0.17 -18.83 -11.05
C ALA A 8 0.37 -18.84 -9.52
N ALA A 9 -0.50 -18.14 -8.78
CA ALA A 9 -0.43 -18.07 -7.33
C ALA A 9 -0.72 -19.40 -6.61
N ARG A 10 -1.40 -20.37 -7.24
CA ARG A 10 -1.77 -21.66 -6.60
C ARG A 10 -0.57 -22.54 -6.27
N THR A 11 0.57 -22.31 -6.90
CA THR A 11 1.82 -23.05 -6.65
C THR A 11 2.74 -22.34 -5.67
N LEU A 12 2.32 -21.19 -5.12
CA LEU A 12 3.13 -20.46 -4.15
C LEU A 12 3.19 -21.23 -2.83
N PRO A 13 4.34 -21.24 -2.14
CA PRO A 13 4.41 -21.77 -0.79
C PRO A 13 3.59 -20.89 0.16
N THR A 14 3.13 -21.49 1.27
CA THR A 14 2.55 -20.72 2.38
C THR A 14 3.60 -19.75 2.91
N LEU A 15 3.23 -18.47 3.01
CA LEU A 15 4.11 -17.43 3.52
C LEU A 15 3.84 -17.22 5.01
N SER A 16 4.77 -17.65 5.87
CA SER A 16 4.68 -17.47 7.32
C SER A 16 5.17 -16.09 7.79
N GLU A 17 6.10 -15.49 7.05
CA GLU A 17 6.66 -14.17 7.32
C GLU A 17 7.07 -13.48 6.02
N VAL A 18 7.05 -12.15 6.01
CA VAL A 18 7.57 -11.38 4.86
C VAL A 18 9.08 -11.18 5.04
N PRO A 19 9.92 -11.79 4.20
CA PRO A 19 11.38 -11.75 4.37
C PRO A 19 11.93 -10.35 4.09
N ARG A 20 12.93 -9.95 4.88
CA ARG A 20 13.71 -8.72 4.69
C ARG A 20 15.04 -9.05 4.02
N ILE A 21 15.37 -8.32 2.97
CA ILE A 21 16.63 -8.43 2.26
C ILE A 21 17.31 -7.07 2.16
N GLY A 22 18.65 -7.05 2.23
CA GLY A 22 19.40 -5.86 1.86
C GLY A 22 19.25 -5.54 0.37
N MET A 23 19.52 -4.29 -0.01
CA MET A 23 19.39 -3.81 -1.39
C MET A 23 20.11 -4.72 -2.40
N PRO A 24 19.37 -5.50 -3.22
CA PRO A 24 19.98 -6.33 -4.26
C PRO A 24 20.26 -5.52 -5.52
N GLY A 25 21.06 -6.06 -6.44
CA GLY A 25 21.12 -5.57 -7.81
C GLY A 25 19.78 -5.77 -8.54
N ALA A 26 19.50 -4.95 -9.56
CA ALA A 26 18.21 -4.97 -10.26
C ALA A 26 17.83 -6.35 -10.84
N ALA A 27 18.80 -7.10 -11.37
CA ALA A 27 18.57 -8.45 -11.90
C ALA A 27 18.13 -9.44 -10.80
N ALA A 28 18.83 -9.45 -9.66
CA ALA A 28 18.48 -10.30 -8.52
C ALA A 28 17.11 -9.94 -7.93
N LEU A 29 16.77 -8.65 -7.91
CA LEU A 29 15.45 -8.21 -7.48
C LEU A 29 14.34 -8.73 -8.40
N ARG A 30 14.52 -8.59 -9.72
CA ARG A 30 13.54 -9.07 -10.71
C ARG A 30 13.37 -10.58 -10.63
N ALA A 31 14.47 -11.34 -10.54
CA ALA A 31 14.42 -12.79 -10.36
C ALA A 31 13.65 -13.19 -9.09
N ARG A 32 13.76 -12.40 -8.00
CA ARG A 32 12.95 -12.60 -6.80
C ARG A 32 11.48 -12.23 -7.00
N ALA A 33 11.20 -11.11 -7.67
CA ALA A 33 9.84 -10.66 -8.00
C ALA A 33 9.09 -11.70 -8.87
N GLU A 34 9.79 -12.39 -9.77
CA GLU A 34 9.24 -13.48 -10.60
C GLU A 34 8.77 -14.69 -9.78
N GLN A 35 9.25 -14.85 -8.54
CA GLN A 35 8.76 -15.88 -7.62
C GLN A 35 7.35 -15.56 -7.09
N GLY A 36 6.83 -14.34 -7.32
CA GLY A 36 5.46 -13.97 -6.98
C GLY A 36 5.16 -13.85 -5.49
N LEU A 37 6.19 -13.72 -4.63
CA LEU A 37 6.07 -13.55 -3.18
C LEU A 37 6.45 -12.12 -2.76
N PRO A 38 5.76 -11.53 -1.76
CA PRO A 38 6.13 -10.24 -1.20
C PRO A 38 7.43 -10.33 -0.39
N PHE A 39 8.17 -9.23 -0.35
CA PHE A 39 9.40 -9.10 0.44
C PHE A 39 9.71 -7.64 0.73
N ILE A 40 10.49 -7.39 1.77
CA ILE A 40 10.97 -6.06 2.15
C ILE A 40 12.43 -5.89 1.72
N ILE A 41 12.75 -4.69 1.22
CA ILE A 41 14.09 -4.22 0.88
C ILE A 41 14.48 -3.15 1.89
N THR A 42 15.65 -3.30 2.50
CA THR A 42 16.24 -2.34 3.44
C THR A 42 17.39 -1.55 2.79
N GLY A 43 17.73 -0.38 3.33
CA GLY A 43 18.88 0.42 2.88
C GLY A 43 18.63 1.35 1.69
N VAL A 44 17.38 1.43 1.20
CA VAL A 44 17.02 2.23 0.01
C VAL A 44 16.44 3.59 0.42
N VAL A 45 15.35 3.59 1.20
CA VAL A 45 14.63 4.82 1.56
C VAL A 45 15.44 5.66 2.55
N ASP A 46 16.36 5.04 3.29
CA ASP A 46 17.32 5.69 4.21
C ASP A 46 18.13 6.82 3.56
N ARG A 47 18.27 6.79 2.23
CA ARG A 47 19.04 7.77 1.46
C ARG A 47 18.18 8.91 0.89
N TRP A 48 16.87 8.89 1.11
CA TRP A 48 15.97 9.90 0.55
C TRP A 48 16.01 11.18 1.39
N PRO A 49 16.25 12.37 0.78
CA PRO A 49 16.12 13.64 1.49
C PRO A 49 14.77 13.81 2.20
N LEU A 50 13.70 13.19 1.67
CA LEU A 50 12.37 13.24 2.28
C LEU A 50 12.34 12.64 3.70
N LEU A 51 13.15 11.62 3.97
CA LEU A 51 13.18 10.92 5.26
C LEU A 51 13.59 11.86 6.40
N ALA A 52 14.47 12.82 6.11
CA ALA A 52 14.98 13.78 7.07
C ALA A 52 14.00 14.91 7.41
N LEU A 53 12.90 15.08 6.67
CA LEU A 53 11.91 16.09 7.05
C LEU A 53 11.06 15.61 8.23
N THR A 54 10.45 16.57 8.92
CA THR A 54 9.51 16.31 10.01
C THR A 54 8.12 16.84 9.63
N PRO A 55 7.05 16.47 10.36
CA PRO A 55 5.74 17.07 10.17
C PRO A 55 5.76 18.61 10.28
N GLN A 56 6.60 19.16 11.17
CA GLN A 56 6.79 20.60 11.28
C GLN A 56 7.35 21.19 9.97
N VAL A 57 8.38 20.58 9.39
CA VAL A 57 8.96 21.05 8.12
C VAL A 57 7.96 20.94 6.96
N LEU A 58 7.03 19.97 6.99
CA LEU A 58 5.91 19.97 6.03
C LEU A 58 5.02 21.20 6.19
N GLY A 59 4.65 21.52 7.42
CA GLY A 59 3.87 22.71 7.74
C GLY A 59 4.58 23.99 7.29
N ASP A 60 5.88 24.11 7.53
CA ASP A 60 6.62 25.34 7.24
C ASP A 60 6.91 25.50 5.73
N ARG A 61 7.47 24.45 5.10
CA ARG A 61 7.98 24.53 3.71
C ARG A 61 6.89 24.25 2.67
N PHE A 62 5.90 23.44 3.03
CA PHE A 62 4.86 22.99 2.12
C PHE A 62 3.46 23.41 2.57
N ALA A 63 3.33 24.38 3.48
CA ALA A 63 2.05 24.92 3.99
C ALA A 63 0.99 25.06 2.89
N ASN A 64 1.33 25.75 1.80
CA ASN A 64 0.42 26.09 0.71
C ASN A 64 0.24 24.98 -0.34
N LEU A 65 0.85 23.80 -0.15
CA LEU A 65 0.69 22.68 -1.08
C LEU A 65 -0.77 22.22 -1.05
N PRO A 66 -1.50 22.27 -2.19
CA PRO A 66 -2.89 21.80 -2.21
C PRO A 66 -2.95 20.29 -2.03
N VAL A 67 -3.82 19.85 -1.14
CA VAL A 67 -4.09 18.45 -0.82
C VAL A 67 -5.58 18.18 -0.77
N ARG A 68 -5.95 16.91 -0.90
CA ARG A 68 -7.35 16.46 -0.79
C ARG A 68 -7.44 15.30 0.18
N ALA A 69 -8.08 15.50 1.33
CA ALA A 69 -8.21 14.52 2.39
C ALA A 69 -9.50 13.71 2.25
N ARG A 70 -9.42 12.40 2.50
CA ARG A 70 -10.59 11.57 2.82
C ARG A 70 -11.05 11.93 4.22
N VAL A 71 -12.35 12.14 4.40
CA VAL A 71 -12.96 12.47 5.69
C VAL A 71 -14.19 11.59 5.93
N GLY A 72 -14.67 11.51 7.17
CA GLY A 72 -15.82 10.67 7.52
C GLY A 72 -15.53 9.17 7.35
N ASP A 73 -16.57 8.40 7.01
CA ASP A 73 -16.49 6.93 6.89
C ASP A 73 -15.93 6.47 5.54
N TYR A 74 -14.66 6.78 5.29
CA TYR A 74 -13.97 6.33 4.08
C TYR A 74 -13.58 4.85 4.11
N VAL A 75 -13.83 4.10 5.19
CA VAL A 75 -13.59 2.64 5.21
C VAL A 75 -14.76 1.92 4.57
N ASN A 76 -16.00 2.21 4.99
CA ASN A 76 -17.18 1.60 4.39
C ASN A 76 -17.49 2.15 2.99
N THR A 77 -16.90 3.29 2.64
CA THR A 77 -16.98 3.89 1.29
C THR A 77 -15.64 3.84 0.53
N ALA A 78 -14.69 3.00 0.95
CA ALA A 78 -13.29 3.03 0.49
C ALA A 78 -13.09 2.99 -1.04
N PHE A 79 -14.08 2.49 -1.77
CA PHE A 79 -14.05 2.42 -3.23
C PHE A 79 -15.31 2.94 -3.91
N ALA A 80 -16.17 3.62 -3.15
CA ALA A 80 -17.34 4.28 -3.70
C ALA A 80 -16.93 5.54 -4.47
N PRO A 81 -17.63 5.87 -5.57
CA PRO A 81 -17.33 7.08 -6.36
C PRO A 81 -17.60 8.39 -5.59
N ASP A 82 -18.48 8.35 -4.59
CA ASP A 82 -19.00 9.48 -3.82
C ASP A 82 -18.41 9.62 -2.41
N ARG A 83 -17.26 8.98 -2.14
CA ARG A 83 -16.57 9.11 -0.85
C ARG A 83 -16.31 10.58 -0.50
N ALA A 84 -16.53 10.93 0.77
CA ALA A 84 -16.34 12.29 1.23
C ALA A 84 -14.85 12.69 1.16
N MET A 85 -14.59 13.76 0.41
CA MET A 85 -13.27 14.34 0.24
C MET A 85 -13.33 15.84 0.53
N GLN A 86 -12.28 16.38 1.13
CA GLN A 86 -12.15 17.81 1.41
C GLN A 86 -10.84 18.33 0.84
N ASP A 87 -10.93 19.36 -0.01
CA ASP A 87 -9.77 20.13 -0.48
C ASP A 87 -9.32 21.10 0.59
N MET A 88 -8.00 21.20 0.78
CA MET A 88 -7.36 22.09 1.74
C MET A 88 -5.88 22.25 1.39
N SER A 89 -5.21 23.17 2.07
CA SER A 89 -3.75 23.28 2.09
C SER A 89 -3.14 22.24 3.03
N MET A 90 -1.84 21.95 2.87
CA MET A 90 -1.12 21.07 3.80
C MET A 90 -1.16 21.61 5.23
N ALA A 91 -1.08 22.93 5.42
CA ALA A 91 -1.17 23.54 6.75
C ALA A 91 -2.53 23.24 7.41
N GLU A 92 -3.63 23.51 6.71
CA GLU A 92 -4.99 23.22 7.19
C GLU A 92 -5.18 21.72 7.46
N TYR A 93 -4.57 20.84 6.64
CA TYR A 93 -4.60 19.40 6.89
C TYR A 93 -3.89 19.03 8.20
N LEU A 94 -2.70 19.58 8.46
CA LEU A 94 -1.94 19.31 9.69
C LEU A 94 -2.65 19.87 10.93
N GLU A 95 -3.32 21.01 10.81
CA GLU A 95 -4.19 21.56 11.85
C GLU A 95 -5.39 20.63 12.12
N LEU A 96 -6.06 20.15 11.07
CA LEU A 96 -7.17 19.19 11.19
C LEU A 96 -6.73 17.89 11.88
N VAL A 97 -5.55 17.37 11.54
CA VAL A 97 -4.98 16.20 12.22
C VAL A 97 -4.71 16.49 13.70
N SER A 98 -4.19 17.67 14.02
CA SER A 98 -3.85 18.07 15.39
C SER A 98 -5.09 18.29 16.26
N ALA A 99 -6.18 18.78 15.68
CA ALA A 99 -7.46 18.94 16.36
C ALA A 99 -8.11 17.60 16.74
N GLY A 100 -7.74 16.52 16.05
CA GLY A 100 -8.33 15.20 16.22
C GLY A 100 -9.70 15.06 15.54
N SER A 101 -10.22 13.83 15.46
CA SER A 101 -11.52 13.56 14.86
C SER A 101 -12.29 12.50 15.66
N PRO A 102 -13.59 12.69 15.93
CA PRO A 102 -14.43 11.67 16.55
C PRO A 102 -14.76 10.61 15.49
N GLY A 103 -13.88 9.63 15.31
CA GLY A 103 -14.04 8.55 14.33
C GLY A 103 -12.77 8.28 13.53
N LEU A 104 -12.94 8.00 12.23
CA LEU A 104 -11.79 7.78 11.35
C LEU A 104 -11.01 9.08 11.16
N PRO A 105 -9.68 9.05 11.31
CA PRO A 105 -8.86 10.23 11.10
C PRO A 105 -8.80 10.63 9.62
N PRO A 106 -8.65 11.93 9.31
CA PRO A 106 -8.54 12.40 7.94
C PRO A 106 -7.30 11.82 7.26
N TYR A 107 -7.45 11.36 6.02
CA TYR A 107 -6.39 10.60 5.33
C TYR A 107 -6.11 11.17 3.95
N LEU A 108 -4.89 11.66 3.73
CA LEU A 108 -4.40 11.93 2.38
C LEU A 108 -3.98 10.59 1.77
N GLY A 109 -4.69 10.12 0.76
CA GLY A 109 -4.39 8.83 0.15
C GLY A 109 -4.55 8.84 -1.35
N ASN A 110 -3.55 8.27 -2.04
CA ASN A 110 -3.49 8.17 -3.51
C ASN A 110 -3.31 9.53 -4.21
N LEU A 111 -2.52 10.44 -3.63
CA LEU A 111 -2.24 11.78 -4.17
C LEU A 111 -0.90 11.84 -4.92
N GLU A 112 -0.83 12.65 -5.98
CA GLU A 112 0.43 13.02 -6.63
C GLU A 112 1.01 14.28 -6.00
N LEU A 113 2.00 14.12 -5.13
CA LEU A 113 2.69 15.24 -4.47
C LEU A 113 4.05 15.46 -5.12
N ARG A 114 4.07 16.15 -6.27
CA ARG A 114 5.29 16.39 -7.06
C ARG A 114 6.43 17.01 -6.24
N ALA A 115 6.10 17.95 -5.37
CA ALA A 115 7.05 18.64 -4.51
C ALA A 115 7.74 17.69 -3.51
N LEU A 116 7.03 16.69 -2.98
CA LEU A 116 7.63 15.67 -2.11
C LEU A 116 8.40 14.63 -2.92
N ASN A 117 7.92 14.27 -4.12
CA ASN A 117 8.63 13.30 -4.96
C ASN A 117 10.01 13.78 -5.44
N GLN A 118 10.22 15.10 -5.55
CA GLN A 118 11.56 15.66 -5.84
C GLN A 118 12.61 15.29 -4.78
N LEU A 119 12.17 14.82 -3.60
CA LEU A 119 13.00 14.40 -2.48
C LEU A 119 13.08 12.86 -2.35
N CYS A 120 12.55 12.11 -3.33
CA CYS A 120 12.55 10.65 -3.36
C CYS A 120 13.54 10.13 -4.41
N HIS A 121 14.39 9.17 -4.03
CA HIS A 121 15.39 8.56 -4.92
C HIS A 121 14.97 7.13 -5.27
N TRP A 122 13.98 7.01 -6.16
CA TRP A 122 13.44 5.71 -6.53
C TRP A 122 14.48 4.83 -7.22
N PRO A 123 14.65 3.57 -6.78
CA PRO A 123 15.56 2.64 -7.43
C PRO A 123 15.04 2.23 -8.82
N ALA A 124 15.95 2.08 -9.78
CA ALA A 124 15.64 1.65 -11.14
C ALA A 124 15.50 0.11 -11.25
N PHE A 125 14.69 -0.47 -10.37
CA PHE A 125 14.47 -1.92 -10.33
C PHE A 125 13.60 -2.42 -11.49
N PHE A 126 12.65 -1.59 -11.91
CA PHE A 126 11.62 -1.93 -12.87
C PHE A 126 11.63 -0.96 -14.05
N ASP A 127 11.44 -1.50 -15.26
CA ASP A 127 11.63 -0.76 -16.52
C ASP A 127 10.65 0.40 -16.69
N LYS A 128 9.43 0.25 -16.16
CA LYS A 128 8.37 1.26 -16.27
C LYS A 128 7.61 1.37 -14.96
N LEU A 129 7.99 2.33 -14.13
CA LEU A 129 7.22 2.68 -12.93
C LEU A 129 6.23 3.80 -13.24
N GLY A 130 4.97 3.62 -12.80
CA GLY A 130 3.94 4.65 -12.83
C GLY A 130 4.28 5.88 -11.99
N PRO A 131 3.41 6.90 -11.97
CA PRO A 131 3.60 8.07 -11.13
C PRO A 131 3.60 7.67 -9.64
N PRO A 132 4.41 8.35 -8.80
CA PRO A 132 4.42 8.15 -7.36
C PRO A 132 3.09 8.61 -6.75
N ARG A 133 2.57 7.82 -5.82
CA ARG A 133 1.42 8.21 -5.00
C ARG A 133 1.83 8.30 -3.56
N PHE A 134 1.27 9.27 -2.86
CA PHE A 134 1.57 9.53 -1.46
C PHE A 134 0.37 9.21 -0.58
N TRP A 135 0.71 8.80 0.63
CA TRP A 135 -0.21 8.49 1.69
C TRP A 135 0.30 9.15 2.97
N LEU A 136 -0.47 10.08 3.52
CA LEU A 136 -0.13 10.81 4.74
C LEU A 136 -1.33 10.82 5.67
N GLY A 137 -1.08 10.48 6.93
CA GLY A 137 -2.04 10.74 7.98
C GLY A 137 -1.65 10.20 9.34
N PRO A 138 -2.47 10.46 10.36
CA PRO A 138 -2.18 10.05 11.73
C PRO A 138 -2.37 8.54 11.92
N ALA A 139 -2.06 8.09 13.13
CA ALA A 139 -2.36 6.73 13.58
C ALA A 139 -3.84 6.42 13.40
N GLY A 140 -4.15 5.20 12.98
CA GLY A 140 -5.52 4.73 12.76
C GLY A 140 -6.07 4.95 11.36
N THR A 141 -5.37 5.66 10.46
CA THR A 141 -5.75 5.70 9.04
C THR A 141 -5.68 4.30 8.42
N VAL A 142 -6.68 3.94 7.61
CA VAL A 142 -6.82 2.60 7.03
C VAL A 142 -7.08 2.67 5.53
N THR A 143 -6.44 1.77 4.79
CA THR A 143 -6.90 1.35 3.46
C THR A 143 -7.40 -0.09 3.58
N PRO A 144 -8.72 -0.34 3.42
CA PRO A 144 -9.29 -1.67 3.61
C PRO A 144 -8.70 -2.71 2.67
N LEU A 145 -8.91 -3.98 2.99
CA LEU A 145 -8.39 -5.11 2.22
C LEU A 145 -8.78 -5.01 0.73
N HIS A 146 -7.78 -4.95 -0.15
CA HIS A 146 -7.97 -4.86 -1.60
C HIS A 146 -6.78 -5.44 -2.36
N CYS A 147 -6.89 -5.60 -3.68
CA CYS A 147 -5.76 -5.92 -4.52
C CYS A 147 -5.68 -5.01 -5.76
N ASP A 148 -4.44 -4.76 -6.19
CA ASP A 148 -4.09 -4.12 -7.45
C ASP A 148 -3.53 -5.18 -8.42
N TYR A 149 -3.68 -5.00 -9.72
CA TYR A 149 -3.11 -5.93 -10.72
C TYR A 149 -1.83 -5.45 -11.41
N ASP A 150 -1.19 -4.43 -10.85
CA ASP A 150 0.19 -4.07 -11.16
C ASP A 150 1.05 -4.41 -9.94
N ASP A 151 2.31 -4.80 -10.18
CA ASP A 151 3.28 -4.98 -9.09
C ASP A 151 3.51 -3.65 -8.38
N ASN A 152 3.55 -3.64 -7.06
CA ASN A 152 3.61 -2.42 -6.27
C ASN A 152 4.91 -2.34 -5.45
N ILE A 153 5.63 -1.23 -5.58
CA ILE A 153 6.70 -0.83 -4.67
C ILE A 153 6.12 0.16 -3.66
N PHE A 154 6.04 -0.23 -2.40
CA PHE A 154 5.58 0.61 -1.29
C PHE A 154 6.77 1.02 -0.41
N ALA A 155 7.14 2.30 -0.40
CA ALA A 155 8.19 2.88 0.43
C ALA A 155 7.59 3.53 1.69
N GLN A 156 8.06 3.11 2.84
CA GLN A 156 7.68 3.68 4.13
C GLN A 156 8.69 4.76 4.53
N VAL A 157 8.22 6.01 4.63
CA VAL A 157 9.08 7.17 4.92
C VAL A 157 9.01 7.49 6.41
N TRP A 158 7.83 7.78 6.97
CA TRP A 158 7.67 8.05 8.40
C TRP A 158 6.68 7.12 9.05
N GLY A 159 6.91 6.89 10.34
CA GLY A 159 6.06 6.04 11.15
C GLY A 159 6.06 4.59 10.67
N SER A 160 5.25 3.76 11.31
CA SER A 160 5.07 2.37 10.90
C SER A 160 3.66 2.12 10.40
N LYS A 161 3.54 1.16 9.47
CA LYS A 161 2.27 0.65 8.95
C LYS A 161 2.20 -0.85 9.15
N ARG A 162 1.08 -1.32 9.72
CA ARG A 162 0.72 -2.73 9.72
C ARG A 162 0.08 -3.06 8.38
N ILE A 163 0.53 -4.14 7.75
CA ILE A 163 -0.02 -4.64 6.51
C ILE A 163 -0.37 -6.11 6.66
N PHE A 164 -1.62 -6.47 6.40
CA PHE A 164 -2.00 -7.86 6.16
C PHE A 164 -1.85 -8.16 4.69
N LEU A 165 -1.31 -9.33 4.34
CA LEU A 165 -1.13 -9.80 2.98
C LEU A 165 -1.76 -11.18 2.81
N ALA A 166 -2.47 -11.40 1.69
CA ALA A 166 -2.99 -12.73 1.34
C ALA A 166 -2.75 -13.01 -0.16
N PRO A 167 -2.44 -14.28 -0.52
CA PRO A 167 -2.08 -14.62 -1.88
C PRO A 167 -3.29 -14.50 -2.83
N PRO A 168 -3.06 -14.22 -4.13
CA PRO A 168 -4.15 -14.00 -5.08
C PRO A 168 -5.16 -15.14 -5.19
N HIS A 169 -4.73 -16.39 -4.95
CA HIS A 169 -5.61 -17.55 -5.05
C HIS A 169 -6.59 -17.71 -3.87
N HIS A 170 -6.45 -16.90 -2.80
CA HIS A 170 -7.39 -16.86 -1.65
C HIS A 170 -8.59 -15.95 -1.89
N ASP A 171 -8.76 -15.47 -3.12
CA ASP A 171 -9.84 -14.60 -3.56
C ASP A 171 -11.24 -14.97 -3.04
N GLU A 172 -11.60 -16.26 -3.08
CA GLU A 172 -12.91 -16.75 -2.64
C GLU A 172 -13.10 -16.69 -1.12
N PHE A 173 -12.01 -16.88 -0.36
CA PHE A 173 -12.01 -16.80 1.10
C PHE A 173 -12.15 -15.37 1.62
N LEU A 174 -11.81 -14.39 0.77
CA LEU A 174 -11.80 -12.98 1.13
C LEU A 174 -13.06 -12.22 0.66
N TYR A 175 -14.09 -12.90 0.12
CA TYR A 175 -15.37 -12.27 -0.23
C TYR A 175 -15.23 -11.03 -1.14
N THR A 176 -14.29 -11.11 -2.08
CA THR A 176 -13.85 -9.95 -2.86
C THR A 176 -14.95 -9.48 -3.82
N ARG A 177 -14.99 -8.18 -4.06
CA ARG A 177 -15.94 -7.52 -4.96
C ARG A 177 -15.20 -6.53 -5.84
N ALA A 178 -15.59 -6.48 -7.11
CA ALA A 178 -15.05 -5.49 -8.03
C ALA A 178 -15.49 -4.08 -7.57
N ALA A 179 -14.52 -3.23 -7.27
CA ALA A 179 -14.72 -1.80 -7.05
C ALA A 179 -14.60 -1.02 -8.35
N SER A 180 -13.72 -1.46 -9.26
CA SER A 180 -13.60 -0.98 -10.64
C SER A 180 -13.05 -2.09 -11.53
N ALA A 181 -12.79 -1.81 -12.80
CA ALA A 181 -12.19 -2.77 -13.73
C ALA A 181 -10.84 -3.34 -13.26
N LEU A 182 -10.08 -2.60 -12.46
CA LEU A 182 -8.72 -2.94 -12.03
C LEU A 182 -8.51 -2.98 -10.51
N LEU A 183 -9.59 -2.80 -9.72
CA LEU A 183 -9.52 -2.74 -8.26
C LEU A 183 -10.60 -3.63 -7.66
N TYR A 184 -10.20 -4.54 -6.77
CA TYR A 184 -11.10 -5.43 -6.06
C TYR A 184 -10.91 -5.21 -4.57
N GLY A 185 -12.00 -4.91 -3.87
CA GLY A 185 -12.02 -4.74 -2.42
C GLY A 185 -12.64 -5.93 -1.73
N SER A 186 -12.35 -6.10 -0.45
CA SER A 186 -12.97 -7.09 0.43
C SER A 186 -13.65 -6.38 1.60
N PRO A 187 -14.87 -6.79 1.98
CA PRO A 187 -15.52 -6.30 3.19
C PRO A 187 -15.01 -7.00 4.46
N PHE A 188 -14.14 -8.01 4.34
CA PHE A 188 -13.56 -8.72 5.47
C PHE A 188 -12.42 -7.88 6.07
N ASP A 189 -12.51 -7.60 7.38
CA ASP A 189 -11.47 -6.91 8.13
C ASP A 189 -10.63 -7.94 8.91
N PRO A 190 -9.35 -8.18 8.56
CA PRO A 190 -8.47 -9.07 9.30
C PRO A 190 -8.15 -8.58 10.72
N GLU A 191 -8.36 -7.30 11.05
CA GLU A 191 -8.15 -6.78 12.41
C GLU A 191 -9.36 -6.93 13.32
N ALA A 192 -10.55 -7.16 12.73
CA ALA A 192 -11.80 -7.40 13.44
C ALA A 192 -12.63 -8.46 12.69
N PRO A 193 -12.17 -9.72 12.63
CA PRO A 193 -12.76 -10.72 11.76
C PRO A 193 -14.15 -11.17 12.24
N ASP A 194 -15.16 -10.87 11.43
CA ASP A 194 -16.53 -11.38 11.59
C ASP A 194 -16.69 -12.70 10.82
N TYR A 195 -16.38 -13.81 11.47
CA TYR A 195 -16.47 -15.13 10.86
C TYR A 195 -17.89 -15.71 10.81
N GLU A 196 -18.86 -15.11 11.49
CA GLU A 196 -20.27 -15.49 11.32
C GLU A 196 -20.76 -14.99 9.95
N ARG A 197 -20.39 -13.77 9.59
CA ARG A 197 -20.69 -13.18 8.28
C ARG A 197 -19.77 -13.66 7.16
N PHE A 198 -18.50 -13.95 7.48
CA PHE A 198 -17.46 -14.34 6.52
C PHE A 198 -16.80 -15.69 6.87
N PRO A 199 -17.55 -16.80 6.95
CA PRO A 199 -17.02 -18.09 7.43
C PRO A 199 -15.84 -18.64 6.62
N LEU A 200 -15.79 -18.41 5.30
CA LEU A 200 -14.69 -18.87 4.44
C LEU A 200 -13.37 -18.15 4.72
N ALA A 201 -13.39 -16.99 5.38
CA ALA A 201 -12.18 -16.24 5.70
C ALA A 201 -11.27 -16.97 6.70
N ARG A 202 -11.75 -18.03 7.34
CA ARG A 202 -10.93 -18.95 8.15
C ARG A 202 -9.87 -19.69 7.33
N GLU A 203 -10.15 -19.91 6.04
CA GLU A 203 -9.25 -20.58 5.11
C GLU A 203 -8.22 -19.62 4.49
N ALA A 204 -8.39 -18.31 4.69
CA ALA A 204 -7.45 -17.32 4.17
C ALA A 204 -6.16 -17.29 5.00
N ALA A 205 -5.07 -17.81 4.45
CA ALA A 205 -3.73 -17.58 4.99
C ALA A 205 -3.31 -16.11 4.81
N LEU A 206 -3.52 -15.33 5.86
CA LEU A 206 -3.06 -13.95 5.97
C LEU A 206 -1.71 -13.92 6.70
N VAL A 207 -0.79 -13.12 6.21
CA VAL A 207 0.48 -12.81 6.89
C VAL A 207 0.51 -11.34 7.27
N GLU A 208 0.79 -11.07 8.55
CA GLU A 208 0.99 -9.72 9.05
C GLU A 208 2.45 -9.30 8.89
N VAL A 209 2.67 -8.07 8.44
CA VAL A 209 3.98 -7.44 8.45
C VAL A 209 3.86 -5.99 8.93
N ILE A 210 4.77 -5.57 9.80
CA ILE A 210 4.98 -4.17 10.11
C ILE A 210 6.07 -3.66 9.18
N VAL A 211 5.76 -2.63 8.39
CA VAL A 211 6.74 -1.91 7.55
C VAL A 211 7.19 -0.66 8.29
N ASN A 212 8.49 -0.56 8.53
CA ASN A 212 9.13 0.51 9.31
C ASN A 212 9.69 1.62 8.41
N PRO A 213 9.96 2.82 8.96
CA PRO A 213 10.68 3.87 8.24
C PRO A 213 11.98 3.33 7.61
N GLY A 214 12.26 3.70 6.37
CA GLY A 214 13.45 3.22 5.65
C GLY A 214 13.22 1.96 4.80
N GLU A 215 12.13 1.23 5.06
CA GLU A 215 11.81 -0.01 4.36
C GLU A 215 11.00 0.21 3.08
N LEU A 216 11.23 -0.67 2.11
CA LEU A 216 10.46 -0.75 0.88
C LEU A 216 9.84 -2.15 0.78
N LEU A 217 8.52 -2.24 0.79
CA LEU A 217 7.76 -3.46 0.58
C LEU A 217 7.45 -3.64 -0.91
N TYR A 218 7.86 -4.77 -1.48
CA TYR A 218 7.36 -5.23 -2.77
C TYR A 218 6.11 -6.07 -2.55
N VAL A 219 5.01 -5.69 -3.21
CA VAL A 219 3.74 -6.43 -3.23
C VAL A 219 3.50 -6.90 -4.67
N PRO A 220 3.53 -8.23 -4.93
CA PRO A 220 3.30 -8.73 -6.28
C PRO A 220 1.86 -8.46 -6.72
N ALA A 221 1.66 -8.30 -8.03
CA ALA A 221 0.32 -8.07 -8.59
C ALA A 221 -0.70 -9.13 -8.11
N GLY A 222 -1.89 -8.67 -7.74
CA GLY A 222 -3.02 -9.48 -7.28
C GLY A 222 -2.97 -9.89 -5.81
N TRP A 223 -1.89 -9.60 -5.07
CA TRP A 223 -1.87 -9.84 -3.63
C TRP A 223 -2.85 -8.92 -2.92
N TYR A 224 -3.70 -9.52 -2.08
CA TYR A 224 -4.61 -8.79 -1.23
C TYR A 224 -3.85 -8.15 -0.09
N HIS A 225 -4.14 -6.88 0.18
CA HIS A 225 -3.49 -6.14 1.25
C HIS A 225 -4.43 -5.14 1.95
N GLN A 226 -4.39 -5.13 3.29
CA GLN A 226 -4.98 -4.09 4.15
C GLN A 226 -3.83 -3.34 4.79
N VAL A 227 -3.94 -2.01 4.86
CA VAL A 227 -2.88 -1.14 5.39
C VAL A 227 -3.42 -0.25 6.48
N ARG A 228 -2.86 -0.31 7.69
CA ARG A 228 -3.16 0.61 8.81
C ARG A 228 -1.91 1.36 9.25
N ALA A 229 -2.02 2.68 9.38
CA ALA A 229 -0.99 3.48 10.06
C ALA A 229 -1.02 3.25 11.57
N LEU A 230 0.11 2.84 12.16
CA LEU A 230 0.26 2.63 13.60
C LEU A 230 0.67 3.92 14.33
N THR A 231 1.34 4.82 13.61
CA THR A 231 1.72 6.15 14.07
C THR A 231 1.35 7.18 13.00
N PHE A 232 1.60 8.47 13.26
CA PHE A 232 1.62 9.44 12.15
C PHE A 232 2.61 8.96 11.09
N SER A 233 2.14 8.86 9.84
CA SER A 233 2.85 8.12 8.82
C SER A 233 2.78 8.79 7.46
N LEU A 234 3.94 8.82 6.80
CA LEU A 234 4.12 9.18 5.40
C LEU A 234 4.66 7.96 4.67
N SER A 235 3.99 7.55 3.60
CA SER A 235 4.48 6.54 2.69
C SER A 235 4.25 6.96 1.24
N SER A 236 5.02 6.38 0.33
CA SER A 236 4.82 6.56 -1.10
C SER A 236 4.91 5.24 -1.83
N ASN A 237 4.12 5.04 -2.87
CA ASN A 237 4.21 3.84 -3.67
C ASN A 237 4.22 4.15 -5.17
N ARG A 238 4.75 3.20 -5.95
CA ARG A 238 4.73 3.20 -7.41
C ARG A 238 4.36 1.82 -7.91
N TRP A 239 3.39 1.76 -8.81
CA TRP A 239 3.06 0.54 -9.53
C TRP A 239 3.96 0.37 -10.74
N ALA A 240 4.60 -0.79 -10.88
CA ALA A 240 5.34 -1.19 -12.06
C ALA A 240 4.34 -1.60 -13.15
N ARG A 241 4.40 -0.90 -14.28
CA ARG A 241 3.50 -1.09 -15.42
C ARG A 241 4.09 -2.15 -16.35
N GLY A 242 3.22 -3.01 -16.87
CA GLY A 242 3.58 -4.02 -17.85
C GLY A 242 3.05 -5.39 -17.46
N VAL A 243 3.68 -6.45 -17.96
CA VAL A 243 3.35 -7.82 -17.55
C VAL A 243 3.81 -8.03 -16.10
N PRO A 244 2.91 -8.45 -15.19
CA PRO A 244 3.27 -8.77 -13.82
C PRO A 244 4.41 -9.76 -13.73
N PHE A 245 5.34 -9.57 -12.80
CA PHE A 245 6.52 -10.42 -12.69
C PHE A 245 6.17 -11.89 -12.44
N ALA A 246 5.15 -12.17 -11.64
CA ALA A 246 4.64 -13.52 -11.39
C ALA A 246 4.14 -14.24 -12.66
N LEU A 247 3.94 -13.54 -13.78
CA LEU A 247 3.53 -14.10 -15.07
C LEU A 247 4.66 -14.16 -16.11
N ARG A 248 5.86 -13.63 -15.82
CA ARG A 248 6.95 -13.55 -16.81
C ARG A 248 7.64 -14.89 -17.09
N GLY A 249 7.49 -15.87 -16.20
CA GLY A 249 8.00 -17.24 -16.36
C GLY A 249 6.96 -18.26 -16.83
N THR A 250 5.68 -17.89 -16.88
CA THR A 250 4.61 -18.75 -17.42
C THR A 250 4.48 -18.49 -18.91
N ALA A 251 5.25 -19.21 -19.73
CA ALA A 251 4.97 -19.25 -21.17
C ALA A 251 3.53 -19.76 -21.40
N PRO A 252 2.82 -19.27 -22.43
CA PRO A 252 1.50 -19.81 -22.81
C PRO A 252 1.57 -21.31 -23.16
#